data_AF-A0A919SDJ5-F1
#
_entry.id   AF-A0A919SDJ5-F1
#
_cell.length_a   1.000
_cell.length_b   1.000
_cell.length_c   1.000
_cell.angle_alpha   90.00
_cell.angle_beta   90.00
_cell.angle_gamma   90.00
#
_symmetry.space_group_name_H-M   'P 1'
#
loop_
_entity.id
_entity.type
_entity.pdbx_description
1 polymer ?
#
loop_
_entity_poly.entity_id
_entity_poly.type
_entity_poly.pdbx_seq_one_letter_code
_entity_poly.pdbx_strand_id
1 'polypeptide(L)'
;MVLLYFIAAFAVIVPAVAGPLLAYGPGRRLARGRLAAKTHQAVAGLVVTLGRPMTALVFVLFWAAVIVAVFWPVGILAHRLENVIDWPVLLWVTDRRSPGFEDFNWWYTALGDRDPLKIVVVVAAVLFAPFWRKRFWIPLVAILASFPLEQYVQAILAGMVNRGHPPTGLGSYPSGGIARVVMTFGAIALFIALTWKLRRRWHVLLGTVVLIMATYEGYSRIYTQKHWLTDVISGLLFGPALFLGYALAVGILAGRYPRPVPPPAAAEAEVPVEAAPAAAPVVSATAP
;
A
#
# COMPACT_ATOMS: atom_id res chain seq x y z
N MET A 1 -26.15 5.44 -22.87
CA MET A 1 -25.13 6.22 -23.59
C MET A 1 -24.65 7.42 -22.78
N VAL A 2 -25.35 8.57 -22.78
CA VAL A 2 -24.86 9.84 -22.17
C VAL A 2 -24.40 9.71 -20.71
N LEU A 3 -25.17 9.00 -19.87
CA LEU A 3 -24.82 8.82 -18.46
C LEU A 3 -23.52 8.03 -18.25
N LEU A 4 -23.18 7.09 -19.14
CA LEU A 4 -21.92 6.35 -19.04
C LEU A 4 -20.71 7.26 -19.28
N TYR A 5 -20.78 8.21 -20.21
CA TYR A 5 -19.72 9.19 -20.42
C TYR A 5 -19.54 10.11 -19.22
N PHE A 6 -20.64 10.53 -18.58
CA PHE A 6 -20.57 11.28 -17.33
C PHE A 6 -19.88 10.47 -16.24
N ILE A 7 -20.27 9.21 -16.02
CA ILE A 7 -19.61 8.34 -15.02
C ILE A 7 -18.11 8.17 -15.35
N ALA A 8 -17.74 8.03 -16.62
CA ALA A 8 -16.35 7.98 -17.06
C ALA A 8 -15.59 9.27 -16.68
N ALA A 9 -16.19 10.43 -16.93
CA ALA A 9 -15.61 11.72 -16.54
C ALA A 9 -15.49 11.85 -15.01
N PHE A 10 -16.50 11.42 -14.25
CA PHE A 10 -16.44 11.39 -12.79
C PHE A 10 -15.35 10.46 -12.25
N ALA A 11 -15.13 9.31 -12.91
CA ALA A 11 -14.04 8.38 -12.57
C ALA A 11 -12.64 9.02 -12.72
N VAL A 12 -12.52 10.15 -13.43
CA VAL A 12 -11.28 10.94 -13.56
C VAL A 12 -11.30 12.17 -12.65
N ILE A 13 -12.39 12.95 -12.67
CA ILE A 13 -12.49 14.23 -11.97
C ILE A 13 -12.49 14.04 -10.45
N VAL A 14 -13.26 13.08 -9.94
CA VAL A 14 -13.36 12.83 -8.49
C VAL A 14 -12.00 12.52 -7.88
N PRO A 15 -11.22 11.54 -8.38
CA PRO A 15 -9.89 11.28 -7.82
C PRO A 15 -8.90 12.42 -8.08
N ALA A 16 -9.02 13.17 -9.19
CA ALA A 16 -8.19 14.34 -9.44
C ALA A 16 -8.36 15.44 -8.38
N VAL A 17 -9.56 15.59 -7.82
CA VAL A 17 -9.86 16.56 -6.76
C VAL A 17 -9.64 15.95 -5.36
N ALA A 18 -10.12 14.74 -5.13
CA ALA A 18 -10.03 14.05 -3.84
C ALA A 18 -8.58 13.72 -3.46
N GLY A 19 -7.74 13.33 -4.41
CA GLY A 19 -6.33 12.97 -4.19
C GLY A 19 -5.56 14.09 -3.47
N PRO A 20 -5.51 15.31 -4.02
CA PRO A 20 -4.91 16.46 -3.35
C PRO A 20 -5.57 16.79 -2.00
N LEU A 21 -6.90 16.80 -1.91
CA LEU A 21 -7.60 17.14 -0.66
C LEU A 21 -7.25 16.16 0.48
N LEU A 22 -7.26 14.86 0.22
CA LEU A 22 -6.88 13.83 1.18
C LEU A 22 -5.40 13.96 1.58
N ALA A 23 -4.54 14.22 0.60
CA ALA A 23 -3.10 14.32 0.83
C ALA A 23 -2.71 15.56 1.65
N TYR A 24 -3.42 16.69 1.50
CA TYR A 24 -3.14 17.92 2.26
C TYR A 24 -3.94 18.04 3.57
N GLY A 25 -5.06 17.31 3.72
CA GLY A 25 -5.94 17.36 4.88
C GLY A 25 -5.65 16.28 5.95
N PRO A 26 -6.60 15.36 6.24
CA PRO A 26 -6.59 14.49 7.44
C PRO A 26 -5.42 13.49 7.48
N GLY A 27 -4.83 13.13 6.34
CA GLY A 27 -3.66 12.24 6.28
C GLY A 27 -2.47 12.75 7.11
N ARG A 28 -2.36 14.06 7.31
CA ARG A 28 -1.31 14.68 8.14
C ARG A 28 -1.49 14.40 9.64
N ARG A 29 -2.73 14.19 10.10
CA ARG A 29 -3.04 13.96 11.53
C ARG A 29 -2.82 12.51 11.92
N LEU A 30 -3.20 11.54 11.08
CA LEU A 30 -2.98 10.12 11.34
C LEU A 30 -1.48 9.77 11.42
N ALA A 31 -0.65 10.36 10.56
CA ALA A 31 0.79 10.09 10.52
C ALA A 31 1.56 10.50 11.80
N ARG A 32 0.92 11.21 12.73
CA ARG A 32 1.53 11.71 13.98
C ARG A 32 0.89 11.14 15.25
N GLY A 33 0.05 10.12 15.14
CA GLY A 33 -0.65 9.52 16.28
C GLY A 33 0.24 8.65 17.17
N ARG A 34 -0.19 8.44 18.43
CA ARG A 34 0.49 7.53 19.39
C ARG A 34 0.64 6.10 18.85
N LEU A 35 -0.33 5.63 18.04
CA LEU A 35 -0.28 4.33 17.39
C LEU A 35 0.87 4.23 16.36
N ALA A 36 1.13 5.31 15.61
CA ALA A 36 2.26 5.38 14.68
C ALA A 36 3.60 5.30 15.43
N ALA A 37 3.71 5.95 16.60
CA ALA A 37 4.90 5.85 17.43
C ALA A 37 5.15 4.42 17.96
N LYS A 38 4.11 3.75 18.48
CA LYS A 38 4.23 2.36 18.96
C LYS A 38 4.59 1.38 17.84
N THR A 39 3.96 1.51 16.67
CA THR A 39 4.28 0.67 15.50
C THR A 39 5.71 0.90 15.02
N HIS A 40 6.18 2.15 15.01
CA HIS A 40 7.58 2.45 14.69
C HIS A 40 8.54 1.77 15.67
N GLN A 41 8.26 1.81 16.97
CA GLN A 41 9.09 1.13 17.99
C GLN A 41 9.12 -0.39 17.79
N ALA A 42 7.98 -1.01 17.53
CA ALA A 42 7.89 -2.45 17.27
C ALA A 42 8.69 -2.86 16.03
N VAL A 43 8.53 -2.13 14.91
CA VAL A 43 9.30 -2.37 13.68
C VAL A 43 10.79 -2.16 13.92
N ALA A 44 11.16 -1.12 14.68
CA ALA A 44 12.55 -0.82 14.98
C ALA A 44 13.20 -1.94 15.82
N GLY A 45 12.47 -2.53 16.77
CA GLY A 45 12.91 -3.72 17.51
C GLY A 45 13.14 -4.93 16.59
N LEU A 46 12.17 -5.22 15.71
CA LEU A 46 12.31 -6.31 14.74
C LEU A 46 13.50 -6.11 13.79
N VAL A 47 13.78 -4.87 13.37
CA VAL A 47 14.93 -4.55 12.51
C VAL A 47 16.25 -4.81 13.23
N VAL A 48 16.32 -4.59 14.55
CA VAL A 48 17.51 -4.89 15.35
C VAL A 48 17.72 -6.40 15.46
N THR A 49 16.66 -7.17 15.70
CA THR A 49 16.75 -8.62 15.90
C THR A 49 16.96 -9.41 14.61
N LEU A 50 16.20 -9.11 13.55
CA LEU A 50 16.12 -9.92 12.33
C LEU A 50 16.86 -9.31 11.13
N GLY A 51 17.23 -8.03 11.22
CA GLY A 51 17.73 -7.27 10.08
C GLY A 51 16.62 -6.81 9.13
N ARG A 52 16.91 -5.75 8.38
CA ARG A 52 15.95 -5.09 7.46
C ARG A 52 15.23 -6.00 6.46
N PRO A 53 15.92 -6.88 5.70
CA PRO A 53 15.25 -7.68 4.67
C PRO A 53 14.24 -8.65 5.28
N MET A 54 14.62 -9.31 6.38
CA MET A 54 13.75 -10.26 7.07
C MET A 54 12.57 -9.55 7.73
N THR A 55 12.79 -8.39 8.37
CA THR A 55 11.67 -7.59 8.92
C THR A 55 10.69 -7.14 7.84
N ALA A 56 11.19 -6.67 6.69
CA ALA A 56 10.32 -6.28 5.58
C ALA A 56 9.51 -7.46 5.03
N LEU A 57 10.13 -8.64 4.92
CA LEU A 57 9.47 -9.87 4.48
C LEU A 57 8.39 -10.32 5.47
N VAL A 58 8.72 -10.43 6.76
CA VAL A 58 7.76 -10.81 7.82
C VAL A 58 6.59 -9.82 7.84
N PHE A 59 6.87 -8.52 7.75
CA PHE A 59 5.83 -7.49 7.74
C PHE A 59 4.90 -7.62 6.53
N VAL A 60 5.45 -7.80 5.32
CA VAL A 60 4.60 -7.87 4.12
C VAL A 60 3.75 -9.14 4.09
N LEU A 61 4.28 -10.26 4.59
CA LEU A 61 3.52 -11.52 4.73
C LEU A 61 2.41 -11.40 5.78
N PHE A 62 2.72 -10.81 6.94
CA PHE A 62 1.72 -10.49 7.95
C PHE A 62 0.62 -9.59 7.39
N TRP A 63 1.01 -8.52 6.69
CA TRP A 63 0.06 -7.60 6.08
C TRP A 63 -0.80 -8.27 5.01
N ALA A 64 -0.22 -9.12 4.17
CA ALA A 64 -0.95 -9.92 3.19
C ALA A 64 -2.01 -10.80 3.88
N ALA A 65 -1.67 -11.46 5.00
CA ALA A 65 -2.62 -12.24 5.78
C ALA A 65 -3.76 -11.37 6.36
N VAL A 66 -3.44 -10.18 6.89
CA VAL A 66 -4.44 -9.20 7.35
C VAL A 66 -5.38 -8.79 6.21
N ILE A 67 -4.83 -8.50 5.03
CA ILE A 67 -5.63 -8.14 3.85
C ILE A 67 -6.57 -9.29 3.47
N VAL A 68 -6.09 -10.54 3.44
CA VAL A 68 -6.96 -11.71 3.17
C VAL A 68 -8.07 -11.80 4.22
N ALA A 69 -7.72 -11.70 5.51
CA ALA A 69 -8.69 -11.80 6.62
C ALA A 69 -9.77 -10.71 6.58
N VAL A 70 -9.42 -9.49 6.13
CA VAL A 70 -10.36 -8.37 6.02
C VAL A 70 -11.21 -8.45 4.76
N PHE A 71 -10.62 -8.77 3.62
CA PHE A 71 -11.32 -8.73 2.33
C PHE A 71 -12.11 -10.00 2.00
N TRP A 72 -11.82 -11.12 2.66
CA TRP A 72 -12.60 -12.35 2.54
C TRP A 72 -14.07 -12.18 2.97
N PRO A 73 -14.40 -11.69 4.19
CA PRO A 73 -15.79 -11.47 4.58
C PRO A 73 -16.48 -10.40 3.74
N VAL A 74 -15.74 -9.39 3.25
CA VAL A 74 -16.27 -8.41 2.27
C VAL A 74 -16.65 -9.12 0.96
N GLY A 75 -15.89 -10.13 0.53
CA GLY A 75 -16.21 -10.94 -0.64
C GLY A 75 -17.44 -11.81 -0.45
N ILE A 76 -17.62 -12.39 0.74
CA ILE A 76 -18.85 -13.10 1.10
C ILE A 76 -20.06 -12.15 1.05
N LEU A 77 -19.90 -10.93 1.57
CA LEU A 77 -20.94 -9.91 1.48
C LEU A 77 -21.24 -9.53 0.01
N ALA A 78 -20.20 -9.30 -0.79
CA ALA A 78 -20.34 -9.02 -2.22
C ALA A 78 -21.13 -10.12 -2.94
N HIS A 79 -20.82 -11.39 -2.64
CA HIS A 79 -21.55 -12.53 -3.19
C HIS A 79 -23.04 -12.53 -2.81
N ARG A 80 -23.39 -12.16 -1.57
CA ARG A 80 -24.80 -12.03 -1.14
C ARG A 80 -25.54 -10.87 -1.81
N LEU A 81 -24.80 -9.84 -2.22
CA LEU A 81 -25.36 -8.65 -2.86
C LEU A 81 -25.50 -8.80 -4.39
N GLU A 82 -25.05 -9.92 -4.96
CA GLU A 82 -25.02 -10.15 -6.42
C GLU A 82 -26.35 -9.84 -7.10
N ASN A 83 -27.44 -10.46 -6.65
CA ASN A 83 -28.76 -10.32 -7.27
C ASN A 83 -29.39 -8.95 -7.04
N VAL A 84 -29.03 -8.28 -5.95
CA VAL A 84 -29.66 -7.01 -5.54
C VAL A 84 -28.93 -5.80 -6.12
N ILE A 85 -27.62 -5.90 -6.32
CA ILE A 85 -26.77 -4.78 -6.74
C ILE A 85 -26.12 -5.06 -8.09
N ASP A 86 -25.40 -6.17 -8.22
CA ASP A 86 -24.50 -6.38 -9.36
C ASP A 86 -25.26 -6.70 -10.65
N TRP A 87 -26.27 -7.56 -10.60
CA TRP A 87 -27.12 -7.87 -11.75
C TRP A 87 -27.85 -6.64 -12.30
N PRO A 88 -28.55 -5.83 -11.48
CA PRO A 88 -29.17 -4.59 -11.95
C PRO A 88 -28.18 -3.64 -12.62
N VAL A 89 -26.98 -3.48 -12.05
CA VAL A 89 -25.94 -2.62 -12.63
C VAL A 89 -25.42 -3.19 -13.94
N LEU A 90 -25.15 -4.49 -14.00
CA LEU A 90 -24.69 -5.16 -15.22
C LEU A 90 -25.69 -4.98 -16.36
N LEU A 91 -26.98 -5.25 -16.12
CA LEU A 91 -28.04 -5.06 -17.12
C LEU A 91 -28.18 -3.59 -17.52
N TRP A 92 -28.15 -2.68 -16.55
CA TRP A 92 -28.22 -1.25 -16.82
C TRP A 92 -27.08 -0.76 -17.73
N VAL A 93 -25.87 -1.30 -17.54
CA VAL A 93 -24.73 -1.05 -18.42
C VAL A 93 -24.96 -1.68 -19.79
N THR A 94 -25.35 -2.95 -19.89
CA THR A 94 -25.61 -3.66 -21.17
C THR A 94 -26.46 -2.81 -22.11
N ASP A 95 -27.59 -2.30 -21.62
CA ASP A 95 -28.56 -1.52 -22.40
C ASP A 95 -28.04 -0.16 -22.88
N ARG A 96 -26.87 0.26 -22.37
CA ARG A 96 -26.35 1.63 -22.51
C ARG A 96 -24.94 1.69 -23.09
N ARG A 97 -24.38 0.56 -23.55
CA ARG A 97 -23.07 0.50 -24.24
C ARG A 97 -23.18 0.98 -25.68
N SER A 98 -22.12 1.63 -26.16
CA SER A 98 -21.99 2.07 -27.55
C SER A 98 -20.70 1.52 -28.18
N PRO A 99 -20.69 1.14 -29.47
CA PRO A 99 -19.53 0.52 -30.11
C PRO A 99 -18.25 1.36 -30.06
N GLY A 100 -18.29 2.64 -30.45
CA GLY A 100 -17.07 3.46 -30.50
C GLY A 100 -16.41 3.70 -29.13
N PHE A 101 -17.18 3.69 -28.05
CA PHE A 101 -16.64 3.82 -26.69
C PHE A 101 -16.27 2.45 -26.09
N GLU A 102 -16.80 1.36 -26.65
CA GLU A 102 -16.41 0.01 -26.29
C GLU A 102 -14.98 -0.30 -26.68
N ASP A 103 -14.57 0.05 -27.90
CA ASP A 103 -13.18 -0.15 -28.35
C ASP A 103 -12.17 0.57 -27.44
N PHE A 104 -12.49 1.81 -27.05
CA PHE A 104 -11.66 2.58 -26.13
C PHE A 104 -11.54 1.90 -24.76
N ASN A 105 -12.66 1.41 -24.19
CA ASN A 105 -12.64 0.78 -22.88
C ASN A 105 -11.96 -0.60 -22.91
N TRP A 106 -12.06 -1.34 -24.00
CA TRP A 106 -11.31 -2.58 -24.21
C TRP A 106 -9.80 -2.33 -24.31
N TRP A 107 -9.39 -1.32 -25.08
CA TRP A 107 -8.01 -0.89 -25.15
C TRP A 107 -7.48 -0.45 -23.77
N TYR A 108 -8.25 0.33 -23.02
CA TYR A 108 -7.84 0.80 -21.71
C TYR A 108 -7.73 -0.35 -20.70
N THR A 109 -8.73 -1.23 -20.60
CA THR A 109 -8.71 -2.33 -19.61
C THR A 109 -7.58 -3.32 -19.86
N ALA A 110 -7.05 -3.41 -21.07
CA ALA A 110 -5.85 -4.18 -21.37
C ALA A 110 -4.63 -3.69 -20.58
N LEU A 111 -4.56 -2.41 -20.20
CA LEU A 111 -3.50 -1.87 -19.34
C LEU A 111 -3.51 -2.50 -17.94
N GLY A 112 -4.67 -2.93 -17.45
CA GLY A 112 -4.81 -3.64 -16.18
C GLY A 112 -4.58 -5.14 -16.28
N ASP A 113 -4.36 -5.69 -17.48
CA ASP A 113 -4.16 -7.12 -17.69
C ASP A 113 -2.71 -7.54 -17.36
N ARG A 114 -2.51 -8.85 -17.15
CA ARG A 114 -1.28 -9.37 -16.55
C ARG A 114 -0.05 -9.16 -17.42
N ASP A 115 -0.18 -9.39 -18.73
CA ASP A 115 1.00 -9.44 -19.61
C ASP A 115 1.62 -8.06 -19.86
N PRO A 116 0.86 -6.99 -20.14
CA PRO A 116 1.43 -5.65 -20.22
C PRO A 116 2.10 -5.21 -18.91
N LEU A 117 1.49 -5.48 -17.76
CA LEU A 117 2.03 -5.05 -16.48
C LEU A 117 3.27 -5.82 -16.04
N LYS A 118 3.43 -7.11 -16.40
CA LYS A 118 4.69 -7.84 -16.19
C LYS A 118 5.86 -7.12 -16.88
N ILE A 119 5.66 -6.69 -18.12
CA ILE A 119 6.70 -5.97 -18.88
C ILE A 119 7.02 -4.64 -18.20
N VAL A 120 6.00 -3.86 -17.83
CA VAL A 120 6.18 -2.57 -17.13
C VAL A 120 6.95 -2.75 -15.82
N VAL A 121 6.62 -3.77 -15.03
CA VAL A 121 7.30 -4.08 -13.76
C VAL A 121 8.77 -4.43 -13.98
N VAL A 122 9.08 -5.29 -14.96
CA VAL A 122 10.47 -5.66 -15.29
C VAL A 122 11.26 -4.46 -15.79
N VAL A 123 10.71 -3.69 -16.72
CA VAL A 123 11.35 -2.50 -17.27
C VAL A 123 11.60 -1.48 -16.16
N ALA A 124 10.61 -1.21 -15.30
CA ALA A 124 10.79 -0.32 -14.16
C ALA A 124 11.90 -0.80 -13.22
N ALA A 125 11.90 -2.09 -12.84
CA ALA A 125 12.92 -2.67 -11.97
C ALA A 125 14.35 -2.47 -12.52
N VAL A 126 14.54 -2.73 -13.82
CA VAL A 126 15.82 -2.55 -14.50
C VAL A 126 16.21 -1.08 -14.60
N LEU A 127 15.26 -0.19 -14.93
CA LEU A 127 15.53 1.25 -15.03
C LEU A 127 15.90 1.87 -13.68
N PHE A 128 15.29 1.43 -12.57
CA PHE A 128 15.59 1.96 -11.24
C PHE A 128 16.90 1.44 -10.64
N ALA A 129 17.34 0.22 -10.99
CA ALA A 129 18.49 -0.43 -10.38
C ALA A 129 19.80 0.41 -10.41
N PRO A 130 20.23 1.00 -11.55
CA PRO A 130 21.46 1.79 -11.61
C PRO A 130 21.49 2.99 -10.67
N PHE A 131 20.34 3.62 -10.40
CA PHE A 131 20.25 4.80 -9.54
C PHE A 131 20.54 4.50 -8.06
N TRP A 132 20.48 3.23 -7.65
CA TRP A 132 20.70 2.80 -6.27
C TRP A 132 22.12 2.28 -5.99
N ARG A 133 23.02 2.28 -6.98
CA ARG A 133 24.45 1.92 -6.84
C ARG A 133 24.66 0.63 -6.05
N LYS A 134 25.30 0.68 -4.87
CA LYS A 134 25.55 -0.49 -4.00
C LYS A 134 24.29 -1.20 -3.49
N ARG A 135 23.12 -0.57 -3.63
CA ARG A 135 21.81 -1.11 -3.25
C ARG A 135 20.90 -1.31 -4.48
N PHE A 136 21.47 -1.49 -5.68
CA PHE A 136 20.73 -1.73 -6.94
C PHE A 136 19.73 -2.89 -6.85
N TRP A 137 20.00 -3.88 -6.01
CA TRP A 137 19.12 -5.03 -5.79
C TRP A 137 17.79 -4.66 -5.12
N ILE A 138 17.72 -3.56 -4.36
CA ILE A 138 16.49 -3.14 -3.67
C ILE A 138 15.36 -2.83 -4.65
N PRO A 139 15.50 -1.89 -5.60
CA PRO A 139 14.47 -1.66 -6.61
C PRO A 139 14.21 -2.89 -7.46
N LEU A 140 15.23 -3.68 -7.78
CA LEU A 140 15.07 -4.91 -8.54
C LEU A 140 14.10 -5.87 -7.82
N VAL A 141 14.41 -6.24 -6.59
CA VAL A 141 13.61 -7.19 -5.80
C VAL A 141 12.24 -6.58 -5.46
N ALA A 142 12.20 -5.35 -4.97
CA ALA A 142 10.96 -4.76 -4.48
C ALA A 142 9.95 -4.48 -5.60
N ILE A 143 10.39 -3.91 -6.73
CA ILE A 143 9.48 -3.63 -7.86
C ILE A 143 9.00 -4.96 -8.46
N LEU A 144 9.91 -5.91 -8.70
CA LEU A 144 9.53 -7.24 -9.21
C LEU A 144 8.58 -7.98 -8.26
N ALA A 145 8.77 -7.85 -6.93
CA ALA A 145 7.90 -8.49 -5.94
C ALA A 145 6.50 -7.88 -5.85
N SER A 146 6.28 -6.65 -6.35
CA SER A 146 4.96 -6.01 -6.31
C SER A 146 3.89 -6.80 -7.05
N PHE A 147 4.24 -7.39 -8.21
CA PHE A 147 3.35 -8.16 -9.06
C PHE A 147 2.94 -9.52 -8.46
N PRO A 148 3.86 -10.43 -8.08
CA PRO A 148 3.48 -11.70 -7.48
C PRO A 148 2.78 -11.51 -6.14
N LEU A 149 3.16 -10.50 -5.33
CA LEU A 149 2.45 -10.20 -4.09
C LEU A 149 0.97 -9.91 -4.35
N GLU A 150 0.66 -9.02 -5.30
CA GLU A 150 -0.72 -8.76 -5.70
C GLU A 150 -1.39 -10.03 -6.23
N GLN A 151 -0.74 -10.71 -7.17
CA GLN A 151 -1.34 -11.84 -7.87
C GLN A 151 -1.71 -12.98 -6.92
N TYR A 152 -0.83 -13.31 -5.97
CA TYR A 152 -1.08 -14.40 -5.03
C TYR A 152 -2.13 -14.03 -3.99
N VAL A 153 -2.09 -12.81 -3.45
CA VAL A 153 -3.12 -12.37 -2.49
C VAL A 153 -4.49 -12.31 -3.17
N GLN A 154 -4.56 -11.81 -4.40
CA GLN A 154 -5.79 -11.78 -5.19
C GLN A 154 -6.27 -13.19 -5.54
N ALA A 155 -5.37 -14.10 -5.93
CA ALA A 155 -5.72 -15.49 -6.25
C ALA A 155 -6.24 -16.26 -5.02
N ILE A 156 -5.67 -16.04 -3.84
CA ILE A 156 -6.16 -16.61 -2.58
C ILE A 156 -7.58 -16.13 -2.32
N LEU A 157 -7.83 -14.81 -2.37
CA LEU A 157 -9.17 -14.25 -2.18
C LEU A 157 -10.16 -14.78 -3.23
N ALA A 158 -9.75 -14.86 -4.49
CA ALA A 158 -10.58 -15.39 -5.57
C ALA A 158 -10.96 -16.85 -5.32
N GLY A 159 -10.01 -17.69 -4.88
CA GLY A 159 -10.27 -19.09 -4.55
C GLY A 159 -11.12 -19.26 -3.30
N MET A 160 -10.95 -18.42 -2.27
CA MET A 160 -11.73 -18.47 -1.02
C MET A 160 -13.17 -17.99 -1.19
N VAL A 161 -13.38 -16.95 -2.00
CA VAL A 161 -14.72 -16.40 -2.27
C VAL A 161 -15.42 -17.22 -3.34
N ASN A 162 -14.66 -17.83 -4.26
CA ASN A 162 -15.13 -18.71 -5.33
C ASN A 162 -16.37 -18.17 -6.06
N ARG A 163 -16.32 -16.88 -6.38
CA ARG A 163 -17.38 -16.17 -7.09
C ARG A 163 -16.99 -16.00 -8.55
N GLY A 164 -17.80 -16.56 -9.43
CA GLY A 164 -17.68 -16.36 -10.88
C GLY A 164 -18.33 -15.06 -11.35
N HIS A 165 -18.10 -14.75 -12.63
CA HIS A 165 -18.73 -13.62 -13.32
C HIS A 165 -19.27 -14.05 -14.69
N PRO A 166 -20.56 -14.41 -14.83
CA PRO A 166 -21.22 -14.52 -16.12
C PRO A 166 -21.35 -13.13 -16.79
N PRO A 167 -21.25 -13.01 -18.12
CA PRO A 167 -21.23 -14.08 -19.12
C PRO A 167 -19.82 -14.58 -19.51
N THR A 168 -18.75 -13.90 -19.09
CA THR A 168 -17.40 -14.15 -19.63
C THR A 168 -16.55 -15.14 -18.82
N GLY A 169 -16.88 -15.37 -17.55
CA GLY A 169 -16.04 -16.17 -16.62
C GLY A 169 -14.68 -15.53 -16.31
N LEU A 170 -14.42 -14.33 -16.82
CA LEU A 170 -13.11 -13.66 -16.74
C LEU A 170 -12.90 -12.92 -15.41
N GLY A 171 -13.99 -12.54 -14.75
CA GLY A 171 -13.98 -11.78 -13.50
C GLY A 171 -13.89 -12.66 -12.27
N SER A 172 -12.97 -12.34 -11.36
CA SER A 172 -12.90 -12.90 -10.01
C SER A 172 -12.88 -11.80 -8.96
N TYR A 173 -13.38 -12.11 -7.77
CA TYR A 173 -13.30 -11.21 -6.62
C TYR A 173 -11.90 -11.25 -5.97
N PRO A 174 -11.35 -10.11 -5.52
CA PRO A 174 -11.67 -8.75 -5.94
C PRO A 174 -11.07 -8.45 -7.33
N SER A 175 -11.45 -7.33 -7.94
CA SER A 175 -10.94 -6.93 -9.26
C SER A 175 -9.42 -6.74 -9.28
N GLY A 176 -8.72 -7.74 -9.82
CA GLY A 176 -7.25 -7.77 -9.82
C GLY A 176 -6.60 -6.73 -10.73
N GLY A 177 -7.24 -6.28 -11.82
CA GLY A 177 -6.60 -5.27 -12.67
C GLY A 177 -6.44 -3.92 -11.99
N ILE A 178 -7.43 -3.52 -11.19
CA ILE A 178 -7.36 -2.32 -10.36
C ILE A 178 -6.19 -2.45 -9.38
N ALA A 179 -6.10 -3.59 -8.69
CA ALA A 179 -5.03 -3.84 -7.74
C ALA A 179 -3.65 -3.86 -8.40
N ARG A 180 -3.50 -4.51 -9.56
CA ARG A 180 -2.25 -4.51 -10.34
C ARG A 180 -1.84 -3.11 -10.80
N VAL A 181 -2.78 -2.29 -11.26
CA VAL A 181 -2.51 -0.89 -11.63
C VAL A 181 -1.97 -0.13 -10.42
N VAL A 182 -2.65 -0.23 -9.26
CA VAL A 182 -2.20 0.43 -8.03
C VAL A 182 -0.82 -0.08 -7.59
N MET A 183 -0.60 -1.39 -7.58
CA MET A 183 0.66 -1.99 -7.13
C MET A 183 1.82 -1.65 -8.06
N THR A 184 1.62 -1.72 -9.37
CA THR A 184 2.65 -1.46 -10.38
C THR A 184 3.01 0.03 -10.42
N PHE A 185 2.03 0.89 -10.70
CA PHE A 185 2.30 2.33 -10.86
C PHE A 185 2.54 3.02 -9.50
N GLY A 186 1.96 2.49 -8.42
CA GLY A 186 2.29 2.88 -7.06
C GLY A 186 3.74 2.53 -6.71
N ALA A 187 4.23 1.33 -7.05
CA ALA A 187 5.64 0.98 -6.82
C ALA A 187 6.57 1.90 -7.61
N ILE A 188 6.25 2.19 -8.88
CA ILE A 188 6.98 3.17 -9.68
C ILE A 188 6.98 4.54 -9.00
N ALA A 189 5.82 5.06 -8.60
CA ALA A 189 5.70 6.35 -7.90
C ALA A 189 6.50 6.38 -6.58
N LEU A 190 6.48 5.28 -5.82
CA LEU A 190 7.27 5.12 -4.61
C LEU A 190 8.76 5.15 -4.91
N PHE A 191 9.24 4.42 -5.91
CA PHE A 191 10.65 4.41 -6.27
C PHE A 191 11.11 5.74 -6.88
N ILE A 192 10.24 6.47 -7.58
CA ILE A 192 10.49 7.87 -7.95
C ILE A 192 10.74 8.71 -6.69
N ALA A 193 9.86 8.63 -5.69
CA ALA A 193 9.97 9.38 -4.43
C ALA A 193 11.17 8.95 -3.54
N LEU A 194 11.60 7.69 -3.66
CA LEU A 194 12.74 7.17 -2.93
C LEU A 194 14.07 7.54 -3.58
N THR A 195 14.10 7.62 -4.91
CA THR A 195 15.32 7.89 -5.70
C THR A 195 15.61 9.38 -5.78
N TRP A 196 14.59 10.23 -5.91
CA TRP A 196 14.78 11.68 -6.10
C TRP A 196 14.17 12.50 -4.97
N LYS A 197 14.83 13.62 -4.62
CA LYS A 197 14.33 14.60 -3.63
C LYS A 197 13.21 15.44 -4.24
N LEU A 198 11.98 14.92 -4.18
CA LEU A 198 10.82 15.62 -4.73
C LEU A 198 10.11 16.48 -3.69
N ARG A 199 9.62 17.64 -4.14
CA ARG A 199 8.68 18.48 -3.37
C ARG A 199 7.38 17.71 -3.16
N ARG A 200 6.70 17.93 -2.02
CA ARG A 200 5.44 17.25 -1.66
C ARG A 200 4.39 17.26 -2.78
N ARG A 201 4.25 18.37 -3.52
CA ARG A 201 3.31 18.48 -4.65
C ARG A 201 3.47 17.37 -5.69
N TRP A 202 4.70 16.91 -5.93
CA TRP A 202 4.98 15.85 -6.89
C TRP A 202 4.60 14.47 -6.36
N HIS A 203 4.78 14.20 -5.06
CA HIS A 203 4.26 12.99 -4.43
C HIS A 203 2.72 12.94 -4.53
N VAL A 204 2.06 14.08 -4.28
CA VAL A 204 0.61 14.20 -4.42
C VAL A 204 0.17 13.97 -5.86
N LEU A 205 0.86 14.60 -6.83
CA LEU A 205 0.57 14.41 -8.25
C LEU A 205 0.69 12.95 -8.66
N LEU A 206 1.82 12.29 -8.35
CA LEU A 206 2.05 10.89 -8.71
C LEU A 206 0.98 9.97 -8.10
N GLY A 207 0.68 10.14 -6.81
CA GLY A 207 -0.38 9.37 -6.15
C GLY A 207 -1.77 9.63 -6.75
N THR A 208 -2.05 10.87 -7.16
CA THR A 208 -3.31 11.24 -7.82
C THR A 208 -3.43 10.61 -9.20
N VAL A 209 -2.35 10.57 -9.97
CA VAL A 209 -2.31 9.90 -11.28
C VAL A 209 -2.57 8.40 -11.11
N VAL A 210 -1.93 7.73 -10.15
CA VAL A 210 -2.20 6.31 -9.86
C VAL A 210 -3.66 6.08 -9.49
N LEU A 211 -4.23 6.98 -8.68
CA LEU A 211 -5.63 6.88 -8.27
C LEU A 211 -6.58 7.04 -9.46
N ILE A 212 -6.35 8.02 -10.34
CA ILE A 212 -7.12 8.21 -11.60
C ILE A 212 -7.03 6.95 -12.48
N MET A 213 -5.83 6.39 -12.62
CA MET A 213 -5.64 5.19 -13.44
C MET A 213 -6.44 4.01 -12.87
N ALA A 214 -6.42 3.83 -11.55
CA ALA A 214 -7.13 2.75 -10.86
C ALA A 214 -8.66 2.90 -10.92
N THR A 215 -9.19 4.12 -10.72
CA THR A 215 -10.64 4.39 -10.81
C THR A 215 -11.16 4.24 -12.23
N TYR A 216 -10.41 4.71 -13.23
CA TYR A 216 -10.80 4.51 -14.62
C TYR A 216 -10.69 3.04 -15.04
N GLU A 217 -9.71 2.29 -14.51
CA GLU A 217 -9.64 0.84 -14.70
C GLU A 217 -10.86 0.12 -14.07
N GLY A 218 -11.35 0.61 -12.94
CA GLY A 218 -12.61 0.11 -12.36
C GLY A 218 -13.80 0.38 -13.27
N TYR A 219 -13.89 1.60 -13.79
CA TYR A 219 -14.92 1.99 -14.75
C TYR A 219 -14.88 1.13 -16.02
N SER A 220 -13.71 0.98 -16.64
CA SER A 220 -13.55 0.22 -17.88
C SER A 220 -13.97 -1.24 -17.70
N ARG A 221 -13.71 -1.85 -16.53
CA ARG A 221 -14.12 -3.22 -16.19
C ARG A 221 -15.62 -3.40 -16.01
N ILE A 222 -16.31 -2.40 -15.46
CA ILE A 222 -17.78 -2.37 -15.40
C ILE A 222 -18.33 -2.22 -16.82
N TYR A 223 -17.79 -1.27 -17.59
CA TYR A 223 -18.25 -0.98 -18.95
C TYR A 223 -18.09 -2.19 -19.89
N THR A 224 -16.93 -2.85 -19.84
CA THR A 224 -16.62 -4.07 -20.61
C THR A 224 -17.24 -5.33 -20.02
N GLN A 225 -17.93 -5.22 -18.88
CA GLN A 225 -18.59 -6.34 -18.21
C GLN A 225 -17.63 -7.49 -17.90
N LYS A 226 -16.39 -7.14 -17.50
CA LYS A 226 -15.38 -8.08 -17.01
C LYS A 226 -15.59 -8.43 -15.54
N HIS A 227 -16.23 -7.55 -14.76
CA HIS A 227 -16.42 -7.71 -13.32
C HIS A 227 -17.75 -7.14 -12.85
N TRP A 228 -18.22 -7.69 -11.73
CA TRP A 228 -19.29 -7.12 -10.93
C TRP A 228 -18.91 -5.74 -10.35
N LEU A 229 -19.91 -4.91 -10.06
CA LEU A 229 -19.68 -3.60 -9.44
C LEU A 229 -19.02 -3.75 -8.06
N THR A 230 -19.49 -4.69 -7.24
CA THR A 230 -18.91 -4.93 -5.91
C THR A 230 -17.46 -5.38 -5.99
N ASP A 231 -17.08 -6.15 -7.02
CA ASP A 231 -15.70 -6.60 -7.20
C ASP A 231 -14.78 -5.43 -7.54
N VAL A 232 -15.30 -4.45 -8.29
CA VAL A 232 -14.61 -3.20 -8.64
C VAL A 232 -14.47 -2.30 -7.43
N ILE A 233 -15.53 -2.11 -6.64
CA ILE A 233 -15.47 -1.34 -5.38
C ILE A 233 -14.45 -1.99 -4.43
N SER A 234 -14.51 -3.31 -4.25
CA SER A 234 -13.54 -4.03 -3.45
C SER A 234 -12.13 -3.91 -4.01
N GLY A 235 -11.94 -3.95 -5.33
CA GLY A 235 -10.63 -3.73 -5.97
C GLY A 235 -10.05 -2.33 -5.70
N LEU A 236 -10.89 -1.29 -5.72
CA LEU A 236 -10.50 0.08 -5.42
C LEU A 236 -10.11 0.30 -3.95
N LEU A 237 -10.57 -0.57 -3.04
CA LEU A 237 -10.16 -0.56 -1.63
C LEU A 237 -8.96 -1.49 -1.37
N PHE A 238 -9.01 -2.69 -1.95
CA PHE A 238 -8.01 -3.75 -1.83
C PHE A 238 -6.64 -3.32 -2.35
N GLY A 239 -6.59 -2.76 -3.57
CA GLY A 239 -5.34 -2.32 -4.19
C GLY A 239 -4.57 -1.32 -3.32
N PRO A 240 -5.18 -0.17 -2.95
CA PRO A 240 -4.53 0.81 -2.07
C PRO A 240 -4.18 0.27 -0.68
N ALA A 241 -5.03 -0.59 -0.09
CA ALA A 241 -4.75 -1.18 1.22
C ALA A 241 -3.55 -2.14 1.18
N LEU A 242 -3.47 -3.00 0.16
CA LEU A 242 -2.32 -3.87 -0.06
C LEU A 242 -1.06 -3.05 -0.34
N PHE A 243 -1.18 -2.04 -1.20
CA PHE A 243 -0.07 -1.15 -1.55
C PHE A 243 0.49 -0.38 -0.35
N LEU A 244 -0.37 0.05 0.59
CA LEU A 244 0.09 0.70 1.81
C LEU A 244 1.07 -0.17 2.61
N GLY A 245 0.72 -1.44 2.85
CA GLY A 245 1.62 -2.36 3.56
C GLY A 245 2.87 -2.71 2.75
N TYR A 246 2.74 -2.89 1.44
CA TYR A 246 3.90 -3.04 0.55
C TYR A 246 4.85 -1.82 0.64
N ALA A 247 4.33 -0.60 0.58
CA ALA A 247 5.12 0.62 0.65
C ALA A 247 5.84 0.77 2.00
N LEU A 248 5.19 0.37 3.10
CA LEU A 248 5.81 0.30 4.43
C LEU A 248 6.95 -0.73 4.47
N ALA A 249 6.74 -1.93 3.93
CA ALA A 249 7.78 -2.97 3.82
C ALA A 249 8.99 -2.49 3.00
N VAL A 250 8.76 -1.84 1.86
CA VAL A 250 9.81 -1.22 1.04
C VAL A 250 10.52 -0.10 1.81
N GLY A 251 9.79 0.71 2.59
CA GLY A 251 10.38 1.72 3.48
C GLY A 251 11.32 1.12 4.53
N ILE A 252 10.96 -0.02 5.13
CA ILE A 252 11.81 -0.78 6.05
C ILE A 252 13.07 -1.27 5.33
N LEU A 253 12.90 -1.91 4.17
CA LEU A 253 13.98 -2.45 3.34
C LEU A 253 14.98 -1.37 2.90
N ALA A 254 14.47 -0.24 2.40
CA ALA A 254 15.25 0.90 1.95
C ALA A 254 15.94 1.67 3.10
N GLY A 255 15.50 1.44 4.33
CA GLY A 255 16.07 2.05 5.54
C GLY A 255 15.56 3.45 5.87
N ARG A 256 14.32 3.77 5.50
CA ARG A 256 13.63 5.02 5.87
C ARG A 256 13.21 5.08 7.35
N TYR A 257 13.20 3.95 8.06
CA TYR A 257 12.96 3.87 9.50
C TYR A 257 14.28 3.90 10.29
N PRO A 258 14.44 4.85 11.25
CA PRO A 258 15.61 4.90 12.15
C PRO A 258 15.75 3.60 12.95
N ARG A 259 17.00 3.23 13.29
CA ARG A 259 17.22 2.26 14.38
C ARG A 259 16.68 2.88 15.67
N PRO A 260 16.09 2.09 16.59
CA PRO A 260 15.84 2.61 17.93
C PRO A 260 17.20 2.99 18.52
N VAL A 261 17.35 4.24 18.95
CA VAL A 261 18.46 4.62 19.81
C VAL A 261 18.25 3.81 21.09
N PRO A 262 19.24 3.04 21.59
CA PRO A 262 19.13 2.44 22.91
C PRO A 262 18.68 3.52 23.89
N PRO A 263 17.81 3.22 24.87
CA PRO A 263 17.59 4.17 25.95
C PRO A 263 18.98 4.59 26.44
N PRO A 264 19.25 5.88 26.68
CA PRO A 264 20.51 6.27 27.32
C PRO A 264 20.66 5.33 28.50
N ALA A 265 21.74 4.54 28.50
CA ALA A 265 22.06 3.67 29.62
C ALA A 265 21.80 4.53 30.83
N ALA A 266 20.84 4.12 31.66
CA ALA A 266 20.45 4.87 32.84
C ALA A 266 21.77 5.28 33.46
N ALA A 267 22.06 6.58 33.40
CA ALA A 267 23.34 7.11 33.86
C ALA A 267 23.56 6.39 35.17
N GLU A 268 24.61 5.56 35.21
CA GLU A 268 25.00 4.85 36.41
C GLU A 268 24.81 5.89 37.48
N ALA A 269 23.84 5.64 38.37
CA ALA A 269 23.56 6.57 39.43
C ALA A 269 24.92 6.72 40.09
N GLU A 270 25.55 7.88 39.90
CA GLU A 270 26.68 8.30 40.70
C GLU A 270 26.11 8.25 42.10
N VAL A 271 26.31 7.11 42.75
CA VAL A 271 26.10 6.94 44.17
C VAL A 271 26.98 8.03 44.74
N PRO A 272 26.42 9.08 45.37
CA PRO A 272 27.25 10.10 45.97
C PRO A 272 28.13 9.36 46.96
N VAL A 273 29.44 9.39 46.74
CA VAL A 273 30.41 8.94 47.72
C VAL A 273 30.17 9.85 48.92
N GLU A 274 29.45 9.32 49.92
CA GLU A 274 29.19 9.97 51.18
C GLU A 274 30.55 10.35 51.77
N ALA A 275 30.82 11.66 51.81
CA ALA A 275 32.05 12.18 52.37
C ALA A 275 32.14 11.69 53.81
N ALA A 276 33.18 10.90 54.10
CA ALA A 276 33.50 10.44 55.44
C ALA A 276 33.54 11.64 56.41
N PRO A 277 32.94 11.54 57.60
CA PRO A 277 32.93 12.65 58.54
C PRO A 277 34.36 12.97 58.98
N ALA A 278 34.69 14.25 58.95
CA ALA A 278 35.97 14.78 59.39
C ALA A 278 36.27 14.34 60.84
N ALA A 279 37.49 13.83 61.04
CA ALA A 279 37.99 13.42 62.34
C ALA A 279 37.96 14.59 63.34
N ALA A 280 37.33 14.36 64.50
CA ALA A 280 37.35 15.28 65.62
C ALA A 280 38.76 15.39 66.23
N PRO A 281 39.16 16.56 66.78
CA PRO A 281 40.49 16.73 67.34
C PRO A 281 40.60 16.00 68.67
N VAL A 282 41.71 15.27 68.83
CA VAL A 282 42.12 14.63 70.07
C VAL A 282 42.49 15.71 71.08
N VAL A 283 41.68 15.91 72.11
CA VAL A 283 42.06 16.69 73.29
C VAL A 283 42.94 15.81 74.17
N SER A 284 44.22 16.15 74.22
CA SER A 284 45.18 15.60 75.18
C SER A 284 44.86 16.17 76.56
N ALA A 285 44.48 15.31 77.51
CA ALA A 285 44.49 15.62 78.93
C ALA A 285 45.65 14.87 79.57
N THR A 286 46.69 15.63 79.89
CA THR A 286 47.78 15.23 80.78
C THR A 286 47.29 15.11 82.22
N ALA A 287 47.78 14.07 82.91
CA ALA A 287 47.58 13.74 84.33
C ALA A 287 48.12 14.85 85.28
N PRO A 288 47.87 14.80 86.60
CA PRO A 288 48.25 13.70 87.49
C PRO A 288 47.09 12.98 88.19
#